data_AF-A0A6B2X5F1-F1
#
_entry.id   AF-A0A6B2X5F1-F1
#
_cell.length_a   1.000
_cell.length_b   1.000
_cell.length_c   1.000
_cell.angle_alpha   90.00
_cell.angle_beta   90.00
_cell.angle_gamma   90.00
#
_symmetry.space_group_name_H-M   'P 1'
#
loop_
_entity.id
_entity.type
_entity.pdbx_description
1 polymer ?
#
loop_
_entity_poly.entity_id
_entity_poly.type
_entity_poly.pdbx_seq_one_letter_code
_entity_poly.pdbx_strand_id
1 'polypeptide(L)'
;MATQERAVRTRRAILEAAGAVFDEHGYAASTIAMVLERADVTKGALYFHFPSKESLAQAVLDEQLSLGDVPPHPCKLQEILDISFVFGQRLLDNPLLQGSVRLTIDQCAAPGVDYAEPFRQWVERLEAMFEEASAQGELLPMANPRESAELLVGAFSGVQLMSRAMTGRKDIGRRISVMWTHMLPSIAVPGLLIGLDSRPDRGLRVLESMRSAELVGARA
;
A
#
# COMPACT_ATOMS: atom_id res chain seq x y z
N MET A 1 -26.57 8.19 -14.55
CA MET A 1 -25.93 8.02 -13.23
C MET A 1 -25.88 6.54 -12.81
N ALA A 2 -27.00 5.80 -12.79
CA ALA A 2 -27.01 4.36 -12.44
C ALA A 2 -26.07 3.45 -13.26
N THR A 3 -25.88 3.70 -14.56
CA THR A 3 -24.97 2.90 -15.41
C THR A 3 -23.49 3.09 -15.04
N GLN A 4 -23.12 4.31 -14.64
CA GLN A 4 -21.74 4.65 -14.28
C GLN A 4 -21.38 4.07 -12.90
N GLU A 5 -22.28 4.17 -11.92
CA GLU A 5 -22.11 3.55 -10.61
C GLU A 5 -21.98 2.02 -10.70
N ARG A 6 -22.79 1.39 -11.57
CA ARG A 6 -22.68 -0.04 -11.83
C ARG A 6 -21.34 -0.40 -12.46
N ALA A 7 -20.86 0.38 -13.43
CA ALA A 7 -19.55 0.16 -14.07
C ALA A 7 -18.40 0.29 -13.07
N VAL A 8 -18.44 1.29 -12.17
CA VAL A 8 -17.43 1.48 -11.12
C VAL A 8 -17.41 0.30 -10.15
N ARG A 9 -18.59 -0.17 -9.70
CA ARG A 9 -18.71 -1.33 -8.81
C ARG A 9 -18.18 -2.61 -9.46
N THR A 10 -18.52 -2.86 -10.72
CA THR A 10 -18.03 -4.03 -11.46
C THR A 10 -16.52 -3.97 -11.65
N ARG A 11 -15.95 -2.81 -12.02
CA ARG A 11 -14.50 -2.64 -12.15
C ARG A 11 -13.79 -2.97 -10.84
N ARG A 12 -14.30 -2.45 -9.71
CA ARG A 12 -13.74 -2.71 -8.38
C ARG A 12 -13.80 -4.19 -7.99
N ALA A 13 -14.94 -4.85 -8.22
CA ALA A 13 -15.09 -6.28 -7.95
C ALA A 13 -14.10 -7.13 -8.77
N ILE A 14 -13.88 -6.78 -10.04
CA ILE A 14 -12.88 -7.45 -10.88
C ILE A 14 -11.47 -7.26 -10.33
N LEU A 15 -11.11 -6.05 -9.88
CA LEU A 15 -9.79 -5.76 -9.33
C LEU A 15 -9.53 -6.51 -8.01
N GLU A 16 -10.50 -6.51 -7.09
CA GLU A 16 -10.41 -7.25 -5.83
C GLU A 16 -10.26 -8.76 -6.08
N ALA A 17 -11.02 -9.32 -7.01
CA ALA A 17 -10.89 -10.72 -7.42
C ALA A 17 -9.54 -11.01 -8.09
N ALA A 18 -9.06 -10.12 -8.95
CA ALA A 18 -7.77 -10.24 -9.62
C ALA A 18 -6.62 -10.21 -8.62
N GLY A 19 -6.63 -9.27 -7.68
CA GLY A 19 -5.61 -9.20 -6.62
C GLY A 19 -5.56 -10.48 -5.79
N ALA A 20 -6.71 -11.03 -5.42
CA ALA A 20 -6.75 -12.29 -4.69
C ALA A 20 -6.16 -13.46 -5.50
N VAL A 21 -6.55 -13.58 -6.78
CA VAL A 21 -6.02 -14.60 -7.70
C VAL A 21 -4.50 -14.44 -7.87
N PHE A 22 -4.00 -13.21 -8.01
CA PHE A 22 -2.57 -12.94 -8.12
C PHE A 22 -1.80 -13.21 -6.82
N ASP A 23 -2.35 -12.93 -5.63
CA ASP A 23 -1.69 -13.27 -4.36
C ASP A 23 -1.57 -14.80 -4.18
N GLU A 24 -2.64 -15.54 -4.52
CA GLU A 24 -2.73 -17.00 -4.36
C GLU A 24 -1.87 -17.78 -5.37
N HIS A 25 -1.94 -17.41 -6.66
CA HIS A 25 -1.33 -18.19 -7.73
C HIS A 25 -0.08 -17.54 -8.33
N GLY A 26 0.18 -16.26 -8.04
CA GLY A 26 1.12 -15.46 -8.82
C GLY A 26 0.62 -15.20 -10.24
N TYR A 27 1.23 -14.25 -10.95
CA TYR A 27 0.72 -13.85 -12.27
C TYR A 27 0.78 -14.96 -13.33
N ALA A 28 1.87 -15.74 -13.36
CA ALA A 28 2.09 -16.74 -14.41
C ALA A 28 1.04 -17.86 -14.41
N ALA A 29 0.71 -18.39 -13.22
CA ALA A 29 -0.30 -19.44 -13.06
C ALA A 29 -1.74 -18.92 -13.02
N SER A 30 -1.94 -17.60 -12.86
CA SER A 30 -3.25 -16.96 -12.89
C SER A 30 -3.85 -16.92 -14.31
N THR A 31 -5.16 -17.11 -14.40
CA THR A 31 -5.92 -17.02 -15.65
C THR A 31 -7.09 -16.05 -15.55
N ILE A 32 -7.52 -15.48 -16.68
CA ILE A 32 -8.74 -14.67 -16.74
C ILE A 32 -9.97 -15.47 -16.28
N ALA A 33 -10.00 -16.79 -16.54
CA ALA A 33 -11.09 -17.65 -16.10
C ALA A 33 -11.21 -17.70 -14.56
N MET A 34 -10.08 -17.81 -13.85
CA MET A 34 -10.07 -17.76 -12.37
C MET A 34 -10.59 -16.42 -11.83
N VAL A 35 -10.24 -15.31 -12.50
CA VAL A 35 -10.73 -13.97 -12.11
C VAL A 35 -12.24 -13.86 -12.37
N LEU A 36 -12.74 -14.35 -13.50
CA LEU A 36 -14.17 -14.35 -13.82
C LEU A 36 -14.98 -15.15 -12.81
N GLU A 37 -14.52 -16.35 -12.47
CA GLU A 37 -15.14 -17.22 -11.48
C GLU A 37 -15.20 -16.54 -10.11
N ARG A 38 -14.10 -15.92 -9.68
CA ARG A 38 -14.04 -15.26 -8.37
C ARG A 38 -14.82 -13.95 -8.30
N ALA A 39 -14.83 -13.16 -9.38
CA ALA A 39 -15.54 -11.89 -9.44
C ALA A 39 -17.06 -12.06 -9.62
N ASP A 40 -17.52 -13.25 -10.02
CA ASP A 40 -18.91 -13.53 -10.42
C ASP A 40 -19.41 -12.56 -11.51
N VAL A 41 -18.60 -12.37 -12.55
CA VAL A 41 -18.92 -11.48 -13.68
C VAL A 41 -18.84 -12.21 -15.01
N THR A 42 -19.55 -11.68 -16.01
CA THR A 42 -19.48 -12.24 -17.36
C THR A 42 -18.16 -11.93 -18.04
N LYS A 43 -17.73 -12.80 -18.96
CA LYS A 43 -16.57 -12.57 -19.82
C LYS A 43 -16.61 -11.20 -20.51
N GLY A 44 -17.76 -10.82 -21.06
CA GLY A 44 -17.95 -9.52 -21.72
C GLY A 44 -17.75 -8.33 -20.77
N ALA A 45 -18.21 -8.42 -19.53
CA ALA A 45 -18.01 -7.37 -18.53
C ALA A 45 -16.53 -7.20 -18.16
N LEU A 46 -15.77 -8.29 -18.02
CA LEU A 46 -14.33 -8.19 -17.75
C LEU A 46 -13.58 -7.56 -18.91
N TYR A 47 -13.78 -8.04 -20.14
CA TYR A 47 -13.07 -7.53 -21.31
C TYR A 47 -13.46 -6.09 -21.69
N PHE A 48 -14.64 -5.64 -21.28
CA PHE A 48 -15.03 -4.22 -21.38
C PHE A 48 -14.13 -3.31 -20.53
N HIS A 49 -13.70 -3.77 -19.34
CA HIS A 49 -12.83 -3.01 -18.45
C HIS A 49 -11.34 -3.26 -18.69
N PHE A 50 -10.97 -4.50 -18.99
CA PHE A 50 -9.58 -4.94 -19.07
C PHE A 50 -9.39 -5.84 -20.31
N PRO A 51 -8.80 -5.30 -21.40
CA PRO A 51 -8.66 -6.05 -22.65
C PRO A 51 -7.70 -7.26 -22.56
N SER A 52 -6.80 -7.28 -21.57
CA SER A 52 -5.84 -8.37 -21.37
C SER A 52 -5.49 -8.62 -19.91
N LYS A 53 -4.82 -9.75 -19.61
CA LYS A 53 -4.34 -10.08 -18.26
C LYS A 53 -3.28 -9.08 -17.79
N GLU A 54 -2.46 -8.58 -18.72
CA GLU A 54 -1.46 -7.54 -18.49
C GLU A 54 -2.13 -6.22 -18.10
N SER A 55 -3.18 -5.80 -18.82
CA SER A 55 -3.93 -4.57 -18.48
C SER A 55 -4.61 -4.66 -17.12
N LEU A 56 -5.07 -5.86 -16.73
CA LEU A 56 -5.64 -6.12 -15.42
C LEU A 56 -4.58 -6.09 -14.32
N ALA A 57 -3.40 -6.68 -14.57
CA ALA A 57 -2.30 -6.64 -13.62
C ALA A 57 -1.75 -5.22 -13.42
N GLN A 58 -1.60 -4.44 -14.50
CA GLN A 58 -1.22 -3.03 -14.40
C GLN A 58 -2.23 -2.25 -13.55
N ALA A 59 -3.52 -2.43 -13.80
CA ALA A 59 -4.56 -1.77 -13.01
C ALA A 59 -4.57 -2.20 -11.53
N VAL A 60 -4.16 -3.43 -11.20
CA VAL A 60 -3.97 -3.86 -9.81
C VAL A 60 -2.76 -3.16 -9.17
N LEU A 61 -1.69 -2.93 -9.92
CA LEU A 61 -0.51 -2.18 -9.46
C LEU A 61 -0.86 -0.70 -9.22
N ASP A 62 -1.62 -0.08 -10.10
CA ASP A 62 -1.98 1.35 -10.03
C ASP A 62 -2.82 1.69 -8.79
N GLU A 63 -3.58 0.72 -8.24
CA GLU A 63 -4.40 0.93 -7.03
C GLU A 63 -3.57 0.86 -5.73
N GLN A 64 -2.26 0.55 -5.79
CA GLN A 64 -1.45 0.37 -4.60
C GLN A 64 -1.28 1.66 -3.79
N LEU A 65 -1.08 2.79 -4.47
CA LEU A 65 -0.74 4.06 -3.81
C LEU A 65 -1.90 4.64 -3.00
N SER A 66 -3.14 4.54 -3.51
CA SER A 66 -4.35 5.02 -2.81
C SER A 66 -4.64 4.21 -1.54
N LEU A 67 -4.21 2.94 -1.51
CA LEU A 67 -4.26 2.10 -0.31
C LEU A 67 -3.22 2.49 0.75
N GLY A 68 -2.43 3.53 0.51
CA GLY A 68 -1.59 4.21 1.49
C GLY A 68 -2.26 5.39 2.20
N ASP A 69 -3.44 5.83 1.78
CA ASP A 69 -3.96 7.11 2.24
C ASP A 69 -4.36 7.10 3.72
N VAL A 70 -3.92 8.16 4.41
CA VAL A 70 -4.16 8.45 5.83
C VAL A 70 -4.58 9.91 6.01
N PRO A 71 -5.23 10.28 7.12
CA PRO A 71 -5.52 11.68 7.42
C PRO A 71 -4.22 12.51 7.52
N PRO A 72 -4.21 13.76 7.03
CA PRO A 72 -3.06 14.65 7.19
C PRO A 72 -2.68 14.81 8.66
N HIS A 73 -1.38 14.90 8.94
CA HIS A 73 -0.87 15.07 10.29
C HIS A 73 0.01 16.33 10.38
N PRO A 74 -0.05 17.12 11.47
CA PRO A 74 0.80 18.31 11.62
C PRO A 74 2.29 17.99 11.63
N CYS A 75 2.65 16.82 12.17
CA CYS A 75 4.01 16.29 12.07
C CYS A 75 4.11 15.32 10.89
N LYS A 76 4.97 15.61 9.92
CA LYS A 76 5.07 14.88 8.65
C LYS A 76 5.73 13.52 8.81
N LEU A 77 6.74 13.40 9.68
CA LEU A 77 7.28 12.10 10.06
C LEU A 77 6.20 11.17 10.63
N GLN A 78 5.32 11.68 11.48
CA GLN A 78 4.22 10.85 12.00
C GLN A 78 3.23 10.45 10.89
N GLU A 79 2.97 11.33 9.92
CA GLU A 79 2.14 10.99 8.75
C GLU A 79 2.75 9.84 7.94
N ILE A 80 4.06 9.89 7.69
CA ILE A 80 4.80 8.82 6.99
C ILE A 80 4.75 7.50 7.77
N LEU A 81 4.92 7.56 9.10
CA LEU A 81 4.74 6.39 9.98
C LEU A 81 3.34 5.81 9.81
N ASP A 82 2.31 6.65 9.89
CA ASP A 82 0.91 6.25 9.79
C ASP A 82 0.63 5.56 8.45
N ILE A 83 1.15 6.08 7.34
CA ILE A 83 1.06 5.44 6.02
C ILE A 83 1.63 4.01 6.08
N SER A 84 2.86 3.84 6.58
CA SER A 84 3.50 2.53 6.64
C SER A 84 2.70 1.51 7.49
N PHE A 85 2.14 1.95 8.62
CA PHE A 85 1.36 1.11 9.51
C PHE A 85 -0.02 0.79 8.94
N VAL A 86 -0.71 1.76 8.34
CA VAL A 86 -2.01 1.54 7.67
C VAL A 86 -1.84 0.60 6.49
N PHE A 87 -0.80 0.79 5.70
CA PHE A 87 -0.48 -0.09 4.58
C PHE A 87 -0.16 -1.52 5.06
N GLY A 88 0.65 -1.66 6.12
CA GLY A 88 0.91 -2.94 6.77
C GLY A 88 -0.35 -3.62 7.32
N GLN A 89 -1.27 -2.85 7.89
CA GLN A 89 -2.53 -3.37 8.43
C GLN A 89 -3.47 -3.82 7.31
N ARG A 90 -3.59 -3.05 6.21
CA ARG A 90 -4.38 -3.42 5.02
C ARG A 90 -3.84 -4.69 4.34
N LEU A 91 -2.53 -4.94 4.43
CA LEU A 91 -1.93 -6.17 3.89
C LEU A 91 -2.42 -7.47 4.59
N LEU A 92 -3.10 -7.37 5.74
CA LEU A 92 -3.69 -8.53 6.41
C LEU A 92 -4.99 -9.00 5.76
N ASP A 93 -5.80 -8.09 5.21
CA ASP A 93 -7.18 -8.37 4.82
C ASP A 93 -7.63 -7.76 3.49
N ASN A 94 -6.76 -7.05 2.76
CA ASN A 94 -7.09 -6.47 1.46
C ASN A 94 -6.47 -7.29 0.30
N PRO A 95 -7.27 -8.10 -0.43
CA PRO A 95 -6.74 -8.97 -1.47
C PRO A 95 -6.15 -8.21 -2.67
N LEU A 96 -6.69 -7.03 -2.98
CA LEU A 96 -6.15 -6.16 -4.02
C LEU A 96 -4.72 -5.75 -3.69
N LEU A 97 -4.48 -5.31 -2.45
CA LEU A 97 -3.15 -4.92 -2.01
C LEU A 97 -2.17 -6.09 -1.93
N GLN A 98 -2.65 -7.24 -1.44
CA GLN A 98 -1.85 -8.45 -1.36
C GLN A 98 -1.38 -8.91 -2.74
N GLY A 99 -2.30 -8.90 -3.73
CA GLY A 99 -1.99 -9.21 -5.12
C GLY A 99 -1.02 -8.22 -5.74
N SER A 100 -1.24 -6.92 -5.53
CA SER A 100 -0.34 -5.86 -6.00
C SER A 100 1.08 -6.05 -5.49
N VAL A 101 1.27 -6.25 -4.17
CA VAL A 101 2.58 -6.52 -3.58
C VAL A 101 3.21 -7.81 -4.11
N ARG A 102 2.40 -8.85 -4.35
CA ARG A 102 2.90 -10.11 -4.94
C ARG A 102 3.41 -9.89 -6.37
N LEU A 103 2.68 -9.14 -7.19
CA LEU A 103 3.10 -8.78 -8.55
C LEU A 103 4.41 -8.01 -8.56
N THR A 104 4.57 -7.01 -7.68
CA THR A 104 5.78 -6.20 -7.57
C THR A 104 7.02 -7.04 -7.23
N ILE A 105 6.88 -8.10 -6.43
CA ILE A 105 7.99 -8.95 -5.98
C ILE A 105 8.33 -10.03 -7.01
N ASP A 106 7.34 -10.56 -7.71
CA ASP A 106 7.55 -11.70 -8.59
C ASP A 106 8.30 -11.34 -9.89
N GLN A 107 8.53 -10.05 -10.20
CA GLN A 107 9.42 -9.35 -11.19
C GLN A 107 9.70 -9.94 -12.58
N CYS A 108 9.32 -11.18 -12.87
CA CYS A 108 9.59 -11.93 -14.10
C CYS A 108 8.30 -12.51 -14.71
N ALA A 109 7.14 -12.00 -14.31
CA ALA A 109 5.90 -12.73 -14.52
C ALA A 109 5.14 -12.35 -15.80
N ALA A 110 5.22 -11.10 -16.26
CA ALA A 110 4.50 -10.60 -17.44
C ALA A 110 5.38 -9.70 -18.32
N PRO A 111 5.49 -9.97 -19.63
CA PRO A 111 6.07 -9.02 -20.58
C PRO A 111 5.24 -7.73 -20.65
N GLY A 112 5.90 -6.57 -20.64
CA GLY A 112 5.24 -5.27 -20.85
C GLY A 112 4.54 -4.66 -19.62
N VAL A 113 4.64 -5.29 -18.44
CA VAL A 113 4.22 -4.69 -17.17
C VAL A 113 5.43 -4.03 -16.51
N ASP A 114 5.27 -2.78 -16.10
CA ASP A 114 6.33 -2.04 -15.40
C ASP A 114 6.25 -2.27 -13.89
N TYR A 115 7.00 -3.25 -13.41
CA TYR A 115 7.06 -3.58 -11.98
C TYR A 115 7.87 -2.59 -11.15
N ALA A 116 8.63 -1.69 -11.79
CA ALA A 116 9.40 -0.65 -11.11
C ALA A 116 8.56 0.60 -10.85
N GLU A 117 7.50 0.82 -11.63
CA GLU A 117 6.61 1.98 -11.50
C GLU A 117 6.01 2.14 -10.10
N PRO A 118 5.48 1.09 -9.43
CA PRO A 118 4.95 1.25 -8.08
C PRO A 118 6.02 1.71 -7.09
N PHE A 119 7.26 1.21 -7.20
CA PHE A 119 8.36 1.66 -6.35
C PHE A 119 8.69 3.13 -6.61
N ARG A 120 8.73 3.57 -7.88
CA ARG A 120 8.98 4.98 -8.22
C ARG A 120 7.90 5.89 -7.64
N GLN A 121 6.62 5.55 -7.84
CA GLN A 121 5.51 6.34 -7.30
C GLN A 121 5.53 6.43 -5.77
N TRP A 122 5.88 5.33 -5.09
CA TRP A 122 6.06 5.34 -3.64
C TRP A 122 7.22 6.22 -3.18
N VAL A 123 8.36 6.14 -3.86
CA VAL A 123 9.53 6.99 -3.56
C VAL A 123 9.20 8.45 -3.80
N GLU A 124 8.61 8.80 -4.94
CA GLU A 124 8.23 10.19 -5.27
C GLU A 124 7.25 10.78 -4.23
N ARG A 125 6.22 10.02 -3.84
CA ARG A 125 5.28 10.46 -2.78
C ARG A 125 6.00 10.69 -1.45
N LEU A 126 6.82 9.74 -1.02
CA LEU A 126 7.49 9.80 0.28
C LEU A 126 8.61 10.85 0.31
N GLU A 127 9.32 11.05 -0.80
CA GLU A 127 10.33 12.11 -0.96
C GLU A 127 9.71 13.47 -0.72
N ALA A 128 8.59 13.78 -1.37
CA ALA A 128 7.86 15.04 -1.15
C ALA A 128 7.46 15.23 0.32
N MET A 129 7.01 14.16 1.01
CA MET A 129 6.67 14.23 2.43
C MET A 129 7.91 14.42 3.32
N PHE A 130 9.05 13.82 2.99
CA PHE A 130 10.31 14.04 3.70
C PHE A 130 10.86 15.45 3.45
N GLU A 131 10.67 16.03 2.26
CA GLU A 131 10.99 17.43 1.98
C GLU A 131 10.16 18.38 2.85
N GLU A 132 8.85 18.13 2.98
CA GLU A 132 7.98 18.87 3.90
C GLU A 132 8.44 18.72 5.36
N ALA A 133 8.79 17.50 5.81
CA ALA A 133 9.32 17.25 7.14
C ALA A 133 10.65 18.01 7.38
N SER A 134 11.51 18.06 6.37
CA SER A 134 12.76 18.83 6.41
C SER A 134 12.49 20.33 6.58
N ALA A 135 11.57 20.88 5.78
CA ALA A 135 11.17 22.29 5.87
C ALA A 135 10.55 22.65 7.22
N GLN A 136 9.91 21.69 7.90
CA GLN A 136 9.34 21.83 9.24
C GLN A 136 10.37 21.66 10.37
N GLY A 137 11.64 21.36 10.04
CA GLY A 137 12.69 21.14 11.04
C GLY A 137 12.58 19.80 11.77
N GLU A 138 11.88 18.83 11.19
CA GLU A 138 11.71 17.49 11.78
C GLU A 138 12.89 16.56 11.52
N LEU A 139 13.64 16.82 10.45
CA LEU A 139 14.75 16.00 10.01
C LEU A 139 16.10 16.54 10.51
N LEU A 140 17.05 15.62 10.71
CA LEU A 140 18.45 15.95 10.94
C LEU A 140 19.05 16.63 9.69
N PRO A 141 20.01 17.56 9.83
CA PRO A 141 20.60 18.27 8.69
C PRO A 141 21.29 17.36 7.64
N MET A 142 21.74 16.17 8.05
CA MET A 142 22.36 15.18 7.17
C MET A 142 21.37 14.19 6.54
N ALA A 143 20.09 14.23 6.92
CA ALA A 143 19.09 13.34 6.34
C ALA A 143 18.71 13.83 4.94
N ASN A 144 18.95 13.00 3.93
CA ASN A 144 18.52 13.27 2.56
C ASN A 144 17.07 12.73 2.35
N PRO A 145 16.10 13.57 1.94
CA PRO A 145 14.72 13.16 1.74
C PRO A 145 14.55 11.97 0.79
N ARG A 146 15.24 12.00 -0.35
CA ARG A 146 15.16 10.96 -1.38
C ARG A 146 15.76 9.65 -0.90
N GLU A 147 16.97 9.69 -0.33
CA GLU A 147 17.62 8.48 0.19
C GLU A 147 16.80 7.86 1.34
N SER A 148 16.17 8.69 2.17
CA SER A 148 15.28 8.25 3.25
C SER A 148 14.01 7.57 2.70
N ALA A 149 13.43 8.11 1.62
CA ALA A 149 12.30 7.52 0.93
C ALA A 149 12.65 6.16 0.29
N GLU A 150 13.76 6.09 -0.46
CA GLU A 150 14.25 4.86 -1.08
C GLU A 150 14.55 3.77 -0.03
N LEU A 151 15.21 4.14 1.07
CA LEU A 151 15.47 3.23 2.18
C LEU A 151 14.17 2.75 2.84
N LEU A 152 13.21 3.64 3.08
CA LEU A 152 11.92 3.28 3.68
C LEU A 152 11.16 2.28 2.80
N VAL A 153 11.05 2.56 1.49
CA VAL A 153 10.36 1.69 0.53
C VAL A 153 11.03 0.33 0.45
N GLY A 154 12.37 0.29 0.37
CA GLY A 154 13.14 -0.96 0.34
C GLY A 154 13.02 -1.76 1.64
N ALA A 155 13.18 -1.10 2.79
CA ALA A 155 13.07 -1.73 4.11
C ALA A 155 11.66 -2.27 4.36
N PHE A 156 10.63 -1.48 4.05
CA PHE A 156 9.23 -1.91 4.14
C PHE A 156 8.98 -3.14 3.28
N SER A 157 9.50 -3.14 2.03
CA SER A 157 9.42 -4.23 1.04
C SER A 157 10.18 -5.51 1.43
N GLY A 158 11.16 -5.42 2.33
CA GLY A 158 11.77 -6.58 2.98
C GLY A 158 10.95 -7.06 4.18
N VAL A 159 10.43 -6.13 4.97
CA VAL A 159 9.67 -6.40 6.19
C VAL A 159 8.38 -7.17 5.91
N GLN A 160 7.55 -6.73 4.97
CA GLN A 160 6.30 -7.42 4.59
C GLN A 160 6.57 -8.78 3.96
N LEU A 161 7.65 -8.92 3.18
CA LEU A 161 8.05 -10.17 2.54
C LEU A 161 8.44 -11.20 3.58
N MET A 162 9.29 -10.81 4.53
CA MET A 162 9.68 -11.67 5.65
C MET A 162 8.50 -12.00 6.57
N SER A 163 7.63 -11.03 6.85
CA SER A 163 6.43 -11.25 7.67
C SER A 163 5.45 -12.23 7.02
N ARG A 164 5.24 -12.13 5.70
CA ARG A 164 4.44 -13.09 4.93
C ARG A 164 5.05 -14.49 5.03
N ALA A 165 6.34 -14.63 4.78
CA ALA A 165 7.03 -15.92 4.78
C ALA A 165 7.04 -16.61 6.16
N MET A 166 7.18 -15.83 7.24
CA MET A 166 7.35 -16.39 8.59
C MET A 166 6.04 -16.57 9.35
N THR A 167 5.05 -15.69 9.16
CA THR A 167 3.85 -15.64 10.01
C THR A 167 2.55 -15.45 9.25
N GLY A 168 2.58 -15.43 7.91
CA GLY A 168 1.43 -15.02 7.12
C GLY A 168 1.01 -13.58 7.41
N ARG A 169 1.99 -12.69 7.64
CA ARG A 169 1.83 -11.27 7.96
C ARG A 169 1.29 -10.96 9.37
N LYS A 170 0.99 -11.95 10.22
CA LYS A 170 0.45 -11.73 11.59
C LYS A 170 1.34 -10.87 12.48
N ASP A 171 2.65 -10.82 12.22
CA ASP A 171 3.59 -10.00 12.98
C ASP A 171 4.02 -8.69 12.28
N ILE A 172 3.29 -8.27 11.24
CA ILE A 172 3.66 -7.13 10.39
C ILE A 172 3.78 -5.81 11.17
N GLY A 173 2.82 -5.49 12.03
CA GLY A 173 2.86 -4.27 12.85
C GLY A 173 4.08 -4.22 13.77
N ARG A 174 4.44 -5.36 14.38
CA ARG A 174 5.66 -5.46 15.21
C ARG A 174 6.91 -5.21 14.39
N ARG A 175 6.99 -5.76 13.17
CA ARG A 175 8.18 -5.59 12.31
C ARG A 175 8.32 -4.17 11.78
N ILE A 176 7.22 -3.52 11.41
CA ILE A 176 7.21 -2.10 11.01
C ILE A 176 7.66 -1.22 12.20
N SER A 177 7.18 -1.52 13.41
CA SER A 177 7.63 -0.85 14.63
C SER A 177 9.14 -0.98 14.86
N VAL A 178 9.69 -2.18 14.68
CA VAL A 178 11.14 -2.42 14.78
C VAL A 178 11.91 -1.68 13.69
N MET A 179 11.43 -1.72 12.44
CA MET A 179 12.03 -0.97 11.32
C MET A 179 12.15 0.52 11.66
N TRP A 180 11.06 1.16 12.11
CA TRP A 180 11.08 2.56 12.51
C TRP A 180 11.95 2.83 13.74
N THR A 181 11.98 1.92 14.72
CA THR A 181 12.86 2.04 15.90
C THR A 181 14.34 2.16 15.48
N HIS A 182 14.74 1.48 14.41
CA HIS A 182 16.11 1.55 13.89
C HIS A 182 16.33 2.69 12.87
N MET A 183 15.30 3.11 12.15
CA MET A 183 15.41 4.13 11.11
C MET A 183 15.25 5.56 11.64
N LEU A 184 14.36 5.79 12.60
CA LEU A 184 14.10 7.15 13.14
C LEU A 184 15.35 7.84 13.71
N PRO A 185 16.22 7.17 14.50
CA PRO A 185 17.40 7.84 15.06
C PRO A 185 18.39 8.38 14.03
N SER A 186 18.37 7.88 12.79
CA SER A 186 19.25 8.37 11.73
C SER A 186 18.66 9.52 10.91
N ILE A 187 17.36 9.82 11.06
CA ILE A 187 16.69 10.83 10.24
C ILE A 187 15.96 11.91 11.04
N ALA A 188 15.39 11.59 12.20
CA ALA A 188 14.56 12.52 12.98
C ALA A 188 15.39 13.31 13.99
N VAL A 189 15.03 14.57 14.23
CA VAL A 189 15.64 15.35 15.32
C VAL A 189 15.34 14.70 16.68
N PRO A 190 16.31 14.63 17.62
CA PRO A 190 16.15 13.87 18.86
C PRO A 190 14.93 14.29 19.71
N GLY A 191 14.56 15.57 19.68
CA GLY A 191 13.41 16.10 20.41
C GLY A 191 12.05 15.55 19.95
N LEU A 192 11.95 15.06 18.71
CA LEU A 192 10.71 14.49 18.17
C LEU A 192 10.54 13.00 18.47
N LEU A 193 11.62 12.26 18.72
CA LEU A 193 11.58 10.80 18.87
C LEU A 193 10.59 10.31 19.93
N ILE A 194 10.42 11.06 21.02
CA ILE A 194 9.51 10.70 22.12
C ILE A 194 8.04 10.90 21.72
N GLY A 195 7.77 11.85 20.83
CA GLY A 195 6.41 12.18 20.37
C GLY A 195 5.90 11.30 19.24
N LEU A 196 6.81 10.61 18.53
CA LEU A 196 6.44 9.72 17.43
C LEU A 196 5.86 8.40 17.94
N ASP A 197 4.64 8.08 17.49
CA ASP A 197 3.93 6.86 17.84
C ASP A 197 4.18 5.78 16.79
N SER A 198 5.18 4.92 17.07
CA SER A 198 5.55 3.76 16.25
C SER A 198 5.13 2.42 16.87
N ARG A 199 4.11 2.43 17.74
CA ARG A 199 3.65 1.19 18.39
C ARG A 199 3.04 0.20 17.38
N PRO A 200 3.19 -1.13 17.60
CA PRO A 200 2.74 -2.15 16.65
C PRO A 200 1.25 -2.09 16.25
N ASP A 201 0.41 -1.52 17.10
CA ASP A 201 -1.04 -1.40 16.91
C ASP A 201 -1.46 -0.10 16.17
N ARG A 202 -0.50 0.76 15.80
CA ARG A 202 -0.77 2.09 15.22
C ARG A 202 -1.69 2.03 14.01
N GLY A 203 -1.48 1.07 13.10
CA GLY A 203 -2.27 0.92 11.87
C GLY A 203 -3.75 0.65 12.15
N LEU A 204 -4.06 -0.15 13.18
CA LEU A 204 -5.44 -0.39 13.62
C LEU A 204 -6.08 0.90 14.12
N ARG A 205 -5.39 1.62 15.02
CA ARG A 205 -5.92 2.86 15.61
C ARG A 205 -6.18 3.95 14.58
N VAL A 206 -5.31 4.09 13.57
CA VAL A 206 -5.53 5.05 12.48
C VAL A 206 -6.72 4.65 11.61
N LEU A 207 -6.86 3.36 11.26
CA LEU A 207 -8.02 2.90 10.49
C LEU A 207 -9.34 3.06 11.26
N GLU A 208 -9.35 2.82 12.57
CA GLU A 208 -10.52 3.02 13.43
C GLU A 208 -10.95 4.50 13.50
N SER A 209 -9.99 5.42 13.56
CA SER A 209 -10.27 6.86 13.57
C SER A 209 -10.86 7.32 12.23
N MET A 210 -10.34 6.82 11.11
CA MET A 210 -10.86 7.09 9.76
C MET A 210 -12.33 6.63 9.62
N ARG A 211 -12.63 5.38 10.01
CA ARG A 211 -14.00 4.84 9.97
C ARG A 211 -14.96 5.66 10.84
N SER A 212 -14.50 6.10 12.01
CA SER A 212 -15.30 6.92 12.90
C SER A 212 -15.61 8.29 12.29
N ALA A 213 -14.65 8.91 11.62
CA ALA A 213 -14.83 10.19 10.94
C ALA A 213 -15.81 10.09 9.75
N GLU A 214 -15.73 9.01 8.96
CA GLU A 214 -16.68 8.74 7.86
C GLU A 214 -18.13 8.60 8.36
N LEU A 215 -18.33 7.90 9.48
CA LEU A 215 -19.65 7.72 10.09
C LEU A 215 -20.25 9.03 10.64
N VAL A 216 -19.41 9.93 11.13
CA VAL A 216 -19.85 11.27 11.58
C VAL A 216 -20.16 12.16 10.38
N GLY A 217 -19.33 12.14 9.33
CA GLY A 217 -19.54 12.91 8.10
C GLY A 217 -20.77 12.46 7.30
N ALA A 218 -21.11 11.17 7.31
CA ALA A 218 -22.31 10.65 6.65
C ALA A 218 -23.63 10.98 7.38
N ARG A 219 -23.56 11.51 8.60
CA ARG A 219 -24.73 11.91 9.42
C ARG A 219 -24.97 13.42 9.46
N ALA A 220 -24.06 14.22 8.90
CA ALA A 220 -24.15 15.68 8.79
C ALA A 220 -24.71 16.10 7.43
#